data_AF-A0A7L8SH07-F1
#
_entry.id   AF-A0A7L8SH07-F1
#
_cell.length_a   1.000
_cell.length_b   1.000
_cell.length_c   1.000
_cell.angle_alpha   90.00
_cell.angle_beta   90.00
_cell.angle_gamma   90.00
#
_symmetry.space_group_name_H-M   'P 1'
#
loop_
_entity.id
_entity.type
_entity.pdbx_description
1 polymer ?
#
loop_
_entity_poly.entity_id
_entity_poly.type
_entity_poly.pdbx_seq_one_letter_code
_entity_poly.pdbx_strand_id
1 'polypeptide(L)'
;MKINPEKFGSRVVFLFALAVTVLFSIASNPGFMSFDSVEALRQAREGVEGSQYPPFGSYVWRVFDWVWPGPTLMQLFQNGTLLLSFAWILKNIGWPWPVRLTILAVFALLPPLAGTMLVVWKDVAVAAFYMLSFALMFAASKLEAGAKRNGLLALGVVFLFCGMAYRFNAASGALAILVYAFFLCEDGRGVRTSFVKYFLSAFACLLILFSLVWVINSFRFPEFVRLEKNTNMMSIMRHDLVGISAFSGKSFLKDNSGLPVAPEYLKKIYDARHLNITSNNDVEKRIASELDGLTQQWLDAIRKNPGAYLKHRFAIFSEYVGFHDHEVFYVTHPNVDQNKFGIVQLPNRLTPILVDYVVSFKQSFVDRAWIYYLIGILALASTFSQKAFRYRTEAAVTLFSALLYLAPMYFITPAGDLRYNFWSICGTLVSIVFVGAGYVERLRQKRAAALAA
;
A
#
# COMPACT_ATOMS: atom_id res chain seq x y z
N MET A 1 -7.17 28.01 -35.26
CA MET A 1 -7.90 27.52 -34.07
C MET A 1 -6.99 27.70 -32.85
N LYS A 2 -7.23 28.69 -31.97
CA LYS A 2 -6.37 28.91 -30.78
C LYS A 2 -6.61 27.78 -29.77
N ILE A 3 -5.63 26.89 -29.59
CA ILE A 3 -5.72 25.80 -28.62
C ILE A 3 -5.68 26.42 -27.21
N ASN A 4 -6.69 26.13 -26.38
CA ASN A 4 -6.69 26.55 -24.97
C ASN A 4 -5.52 25.84 -24.24
N PRO A 5 -4.51 26.60 -23.72
CA PRO A 5 -3.30 26.01 -23.15
C PRO A 5 -3.55 25.07 -21.97
N GLU A 6 -4.57 25.32 -21.14
CA GLU A 6 -4.92 24.46 -20.01
C GLU A 6 -5.56 23.14 -20.45
N LYS A 7 -6.43 23.19 -21.47
CA LYS A 7 -7.03 21.98 -22.05
C LYS A 7 -5.96 21.12 -22.74
N PHE A 8 -5.02 21.74 -23.45
CA PHE A 8 -3.88 21.07 -24.05
C PHE A 8 -2.99 20.43 -22.99
N GLY A 9 -2.55 21.22 -22.01
CA GLY A 9 -1.66 20.75 -20.94
C GLY A 9 -2.27 19.59 -20.15
N SER A 10 -3.58 19.63 -19.86
CA SER A 10 -4.27 18.51 -19.22
C SER A 10 -4.20 17.22 -20.05
N ARG A 11 -4.41 17.31 -21.38
CA ARG A 11 -4.30 16.14 -22.28
C ARG A 11 -2.88 15.57 -22.27
N VAL A 12 -1.86 16.43 -22.29
CA VAL A 12 -0.45 16.00 -22.22
C VAL A 12 -0.18 15.19 -20.96
N VAL A 13 -0.64 15.65 -19.79
CA VAL A 13 -0.44 14.94 -18.51
C VAL A 13 -1.11 13.56 -18.52
N PHE A 14 -2.33 13.43 -19.05
CA PHE A 14 -3.00 12.12 -19.15
C PHE A 14 -2.36 11.19 -20.18
N LEU A 15 -1.95 11.71 -21.33
CA LEU A 15 -1.22 10.93 -22.34
C LEU A 15 0.11 10.43 -21.78
N PHE A 16 0.80 11.26 -20.99
CA PHE A 16 2.01 10.84 -20.30
C PHE A 16 1.74 9.73 -19.26
N ALA A 17 0.69 9.84 -18.45
CA ALA A 17 0.29 8.77 -17.52
C ALA A 17 0.05 7.43 -18.24
N LEU A 18 -0.64 7.46 -19.39
CA LEU A 18 -0.85 6.29 -20.24
C LEU A 18 0.46 5.76 -20.82
N ALA A 19 1.31 6.63 -21.35
CA ALA A 19 2.60 6.26 -21.91
C ALA A 19 3.50 5.58 -20.88
N VAL A 20 3.55 6.09 -19.65
CA VAL A 20 4.30 5.48 -18.54
C VAL A 20 3.71 4.12 -18.15
N THR A 21 2.38 4.00 -18.09
CA THR A 21 1.70 2.73 -17.82
C THR A 21 2.11 1.67 -18.84
N VAL A 22 2.06 2.02 -20.14
CA VAL A 22 2.47 1.12 -21.24
C VAL A 22 3.96 0.82 -21.17
N LEU A 23 4.81 1.81 -20.88
CA LEU A 23 6.25 1.63 -20.78
C LEU A 23 6.62 0.62 -19.69
N PHE A 24 6.00 0.68 -18.51
CA PHE A 24 6.22 -0.31 -17.46
C PHE A 24 5.73 -1.70 -17.87
N SER A 25 4.54 -1.80 -18.47
CA SER A 25 4.03 -3.09 -18.97
C SER A 25 4.91 -3.71 -20.05
N ILE A 26 5.51 -2.92 -20.95
CA ILE A 26 6.49 -3.41 -21.93
C ILE A 26 7.76 -3.87 -21.22
N ALA A 27 8.28 -3.06 -20.29
CA ALA A 27 9.53 -3.37 -19.60
C ALA A 27 9.44 -4.65 -18.75
N SER A 28 8.29 -4.95 -18.17
CA SER A 28 8.08 -6.18 -17.38
C SER A 28 7.32 -7.28 -18.13
N ASN A 29 7.09 -7.15 -19.45
CA ASN A 29 6.19 -7.99 -20.24
C ASN A 29 6.37 -9.51 -19.98
N PRO A 30 5.29 -10.28 -19.75
CA PRO A 30 3.88 -9.88 -19.69
C PRO A 30 3.44 -9.20 -18.38
N GLY A 31 4.35 -9.08 -17.43
CA GLY A 31 4.22 -8.53 -16.08
C GLY A 31 5.06 -9.40 -15.16
N PHE A 32 5.96 -8.82 -14.36
CA PHE A 32 6.73 -9.62 -13.41
C PHE A 32 5.78 -10.23 -12.36
N MET A 33 6.08 -11.44 -11.93
CA MET A 33 5.22 -12.20 -11.02
C MET A 33 6.07 -12.90 -9.98
N SER A 34 5.92 -12.51 -8.72
CA SER A 34 6.41 -13.31 -7.60
C SER A 34 5.42 -14.43 -7.27
N PHE A 35 5.77 -15.28 -6.33
CA PHE A 35 4.89 -16.31 -5.75
C PHE A 35 3.48 -15.78 -5.46
N ASP A 36 3.35 -14.60 -4.85
CA ASP A 36 2.04 -13.99 -4.55
C ASP A 36 1.14 -13.79 -5.79
N SER A 37 1.74 -13.38 -6.91
CA SER A 37 1.05 -13.11 -8.16
C SER A 37 0.71 -14.41 -8.87
N VAL A 38 1.65 -15.36 -8.87
CA VAL A 38 1.47 -16.70 -9.44
C VAL A 38 0.35 -17.44 -8.70
N GLU A 39 0.34 -17.39 -7.37
CA GLU A 39 -0.68 -18.03 -6.55
C GLU A 39 -2.06 -17.39 -6.74
N ALA A 40 -2.13 -16.05 -6.85
CA ALA A 40 -3.39 -15.38 -7.14
C ALA A 40 -3.96 -15.78 -8.51
N LEU A 41 -3.10 -15.88 -9.53
CA LEU A 41 -3.50 -16.35 -10.86
C LEU A 41 -3.89 -17.84 -10.84
N ARG A 42 -3.17 -18.67 -10.08
CA ARG A 42 -3.52 -20.09 -9.91
C ARG A 42 -4.93 -20.24 -9.34
N GLN A 43 -5.22 -19.55 -8.24
CA GLN A 43 -6.54 -19.57 -7.62
C GLN A 43 -7.64 -18.94 -8.50
N ALA A 44 -7.28 -17.97 -9.33
CA ALA A 44 -8.20 -17.40 -10.32
C ALA A 44 -8.67 -18.47 -11.32
N ARG A 45 -7.75 -19.32 -11.81
CA ARG A 45 -7.99 -20.35 -12.84
C ARG A 45 -8.54 -21.67 -12.29
N GLU A 46 -8.08 -22.10 -11.12
CA GLU A 46 -8.35 -23.46 -10.61
C GLU A 46 -9.41 -23.52 -9.52
N GLY A 47 -9.77 -22.35 -8.98
CA GLY A 47 -10.63 -22.25 -7.82
C GLY A 47 -9.93 -21.58 -6.67
N VAL A 48 -10.67 -20.73 -5.96
CA VAL A 48 -10.17 -20.02 -4.79
C VAL A 48 -10.26 -20.96 -3.60
N GLU A 49 -9.12 -21.31 -3.01
CA GLU A 49 -9.03 -22.30 -1.93
C GLU A 49 -8.84 -21.61 -0.55
N GLY A 50 -8.61 -20.29 -0.54
CA GLY A 50 -8.09 -19.60 0.65
C GLY A 50 -6.60 -19.92 0.84
N SER A 51 -5.90 -19.15 1.68
CA SER A 51 -4.50 -19.41 2.07
C SER A 51 -4.03 -18.31 3.04
N GLN A 52 -2.72 -18.04 3.07
CA GLN A 52 -2.07 -16.92 3.75
C GLN A 52 -2.57 -15.54 3.27
N TYR A 53 -3.23 -15.44 2.12
CA TYR A 53 -3.61 -14.15 1.53
C TYR A 53 -5.12 -13.95 1.37
N PRO A 54 -5.60 -12.69 1.35
CA PRO A 54 -6.99 -12.38 1.02
C PRO A 54 -7.40 -12.89 -0.38
N PRO A 55 -8.46 -13.72 -0.46
CA PRO A 55 -9.01 -14.25 -1.71
C PRO A 55 -9.46 -13.21 -2.74
N PHE A 56 -9.84 -12.00 -2.32
CA PHE A 56 -10.38 -10.97 -3.21
C PHE A 56 -9.51 -10.74 -4.44
N GLY A 57 -8.18 -10.70 -4.26
CA GLY A 57 -7.25 -10.53 -5.37
C GLY A 57 -7.43 -11.58 -6.45
N SER A 58 -7.59 -12.85 -6.08
CA SER A 58 -7.80 -13.97 -7.01
C SER A 58 -9.11 -13.85 -7.79
N TYR A 59 -10.18 -13.31 -7.18
CA TYR A 59 -11.43 -13.05 -7.89
C TYR A 59 -11.29 -11.95 -8.93
N VAL A 60 -10.59 -10.86 -8.59
CA VAL A 60 -10.31 -9.79 -9.54
C VAL A 60 -9.42 -10.31 -10.68
N TRP A 61 -8.41 -11.11 -10.35
CA TRP A 61 -7.59 -11.83 -11.34
C TRP A 61 -8.43 -12.68 -12.28
N ARG A 62 -9.42 -13.42 -11.77
CA ARG A 62 -10.31 -14.24 -12.61
C ARG A 62 -11.03 -13.42 -13.68
N VAL A 63 -11.49 -12.21 -13.34
CA VAL A 63 -12.13 -11.32 -14.31
C VAL A 63 -11.13 -10.88 -15.38
N PHE A 64 -9.94 -10.42 -14.99
CA PHE A 64 -8.94 -9.95 -15.95
C PHE A 64 -8.38 -11.08 -16.82
N ASP A 65 -8.09 -12.24 -16.23
CA ASP A 65 -7.59 -13.42 -16.95
C ASP A 65 -8.63 -14.00 -17.91
N TRP A 66 -9.92 -13.86 -17.60
CA TRP A 66 -11.01 -14.22 -18.54
C TRP A 66 -11.07 -13.28 -19.75
N VAL A 67 -10.83 -11.98 -19.57
CA VAL A 67 -10.84 -10.99 -20.66
C VAL A 67 -9.57 -11.07 -21.50
N TRP A 68 -8.41 -11.16 -20.86
CA TRP A 68 -7.10 -11.29 -21.50
C TRP A 68 -6.22 -12.20 -20.63
N PRO A 69 -5.99 -13.46 -21.04
CA PRO A 69 -5.23 -14.39 -20.25
C PRO A 69 -3.81 -13.89 -19.93
N GLY A 70 -3.42 -14.04 -18.66
CA GLY A 70 -2.09 -13.68 -18.15
C GLY A 70 -2.03 -12.34 -17.41
N PRO A 71 -0.81 -11.91 -17.02
CA PRO A 71 -0.61 -10.80 -16.09
C PRO A 71 -0.80 -9.40 -16.68
N THR A 72 -0.74 -9.25 -18.00
CA THR A 72 -0.62 -7.94 -18.66
C THR A 72 -1.79 -7.01 -18.37
N LEU A 73 -3.02 -7.52 -18.47
CA LEU A 73 -4.21 -6.69 -18.26
C LEU A 73 -4.34 -6.24 -16.81
N MET A 74 -4.02 -7.12 -15.85
CA MET A 74 -3.96 -6.76 -14.44
C MET A 74 -2.90 -5.68 -14.19
N GLN A 75 -1.72 -5.78 -14.82
CA GLN A 75 -0.67 -4.78 -14.68
C GLN A 75 -1.08 -3.41 -15.25
N LEU A 76 -1.68 -3.39 -16.45
CA LEU A 76 -2.21 -2.19 -17.07
C LEU A 76 -3.29 -1.56 -16.19
N PHE A 77 -4.16 -2.36 -15.59
CA PHE A 77 -5.21 -1.90 -14.70
C PHE A 77 -4.65 -1.24 -13.43
N GLN A 78 -3.75 -1.90 -12.70
CA GLN A 78 -3.22 -1.37 -11.44
C GLN A 78 -2.42 -0.08 -11.69
N ASN A 79 -1.51 -0.08 -12.68
CA ASN A 79 -0.64 1.07 -12.96
C ASN A 79 -1.43 2.22 -13.60
N GLY A 80 -2.28 1.89 -14.58
CA GLY A 80 -3.11 2.87 -15.27
C GLY A 80 -4.07 3.55 -14.32
N THR A 81 -4.76 2.79 -13.46
CA THR A 81 -5.71 3.36 -12.48
C THR A 81 -4.99 4.27 -11.48
N LEU A 82 -3.82 3.87 -10.97
CA LEU A 82 -3.01 4.68 -10.08
C LEU A 82 -2.58 6.00 -10.74
N LEU A 83 -1.93 5.93 -11.89
CA LEU A 83 -1.34 7.08 -12.57
C LEU A 83 -2.39 8.03 -13.15
N LEU A 84 -3.49 7.50 -13.70
CA LEU A 84 -4.60 8.33 -14.21
C LEU A 84 -5.35 9.03 -13.08
N SER A 85 -5.55 8.36 -11.94
CA SER A 85 -6.17 8.99 -10.76
C SER A 85 -5.29 10.11 -10.22
N PHE A 86 -3.97 9.90 -10.14
CA PHE A 86 -3.04 10.94 -9.73
C PHE A 86 -2.96 12.10 -10.74
N ALA A 87 -2.92 11.81 -12.04
CA ALA A 87 -3.00 12.81 -13.11
C ALA A 87 -4.28 13.66 -13.00
N TRP A 88 -5.41 13.02 -12.64
CA TRP A 88 -6.67 13.72 -12.40
C TRP A 88 -6.59 14.66 -11.20
N ILE A 89 -5.96 14.25 -10.09
CA ILE A 89 -5.70 15.13 -8.93
C ILE A 89 -4.84 16.33 -9.36
N LEU A 90 -3.74 16.08 -10.09
CA LEU A 90 -2.81 17.11 -10.55
C LEU A 90 -3.46 18.13 -11.48
N LYS A 91 -4.34 17.69 -12.39
CA LYS A 91 -5.16 18.60 -13.22
C LYS A 91 -6.01 19.55 -12.39
N ASN A 92 -6.40 19.11 -11.19
CA ASN A 92 -7.36 19.77 -10.34
C ASN A 92 -6.73 20.64 -9.24
N ILE A 93 -5.40 20.72 -9.20
CA ILE A 93 -4.64 21.70 -8.42
C ILE A 93 -4.10 22.78 -9.37
N GLY A 94 -4.15 24.05 -8.97
CA GLY A 94 -3.95 25.22 -9.84
C GLY A 94 -2.53 25.44 -10.41
N TRP A 95 -1.71 24.40 -10.49
CA TRP A 95 -0.36 24.42 -11.05
C TRP A 95 -0.35 24.45 -12.58
N PRO A 96 0.68 25.05 -13.22
CA PRO A 96 0.80 24.99 -14.67
C PRO A 96 1.12 23.55 -15.13
N TRP A 97 0.72 23.20 -16.35
CA TRP A 97 0.86 21.82 -16.84
C TRP A 97 2.29 21.27 -16.88
N PRO A 98 3.37 22.04 -17.10
CA PRO A 98 4.73 21.48 -17.03
C PRO A 98 5.08 21.01 -15.62
N VAL A 99 4.66 21.75 -14.59
CA VAL A 99 4.85 21.35 -13.19
C VAL A 99 4.06 20.08 -12.89
N ARG A 100 2.80 19.99 -13.34
CA ARG A 100 1.99 18.77 -13.20
C ARG A 100 2.68 17.56 -13.87
N LEU A 101 3.20 17.74 -15.08
CA LEU A 101 3.92 16.71 -15.81
C LEU A 101 5.19 16.26 -15.08
N THR A 102 6.01 17.19 -14.61
CA THR A 102 7.22 16.89 -13.85
C THR A 102 6.90 16.13 -12.56
N ILE A 103 5.88 16.55 -11.81
CA ILE A 103 5.47 15.87 -10.58
C ILE A 103 4.97 14.46 -10.85
N LEU A 104 4.20 14.25 -11.94
CA LEU A 104 3.77 12.92 -12.35
C LEU A 104 4.97 12.04 -12.77
N ALA A 105 5.93 12.59 -13.51
CA ALA A 105 7.14 11.89 -13.91
C ALA A 105 8.00 11.49 -12.69
N VAL A 106 8.21 12.42 -11.75
CA VAL A 106 8.93 12.13 -10.49
C VAL A 106 8.18 11.04 -9.71
N PHE A 107 6.87 11.17 -9.54
CA PHE A 107 6.07 10.15 -8.83
C PHE A 107 6.22 8.77 -9.46
N ALA A 108 6.14 8.66 -10.79
CA ALA A 108 6.21 7.37 -11.45
C ALA A 108 7.63 6.78 -11.48
N LEU A 109 8.66 7.62 -11.56
CA LEU A 109 10.05 7.20 -11.65
C LEU A 109 10.74 7.09 -10.29
N LEU A 110 10.13 7.51 -9.19
CA LEU A 110 10.70 7.30 -7.86
C LEU A 110 10.99 5.80 -7.66
N PRO A 111 12.25 5.39 -7.41
CA PRO A 111 12.67 3.99 -7.30
C PRO A 111 11.76 3.08 -6.43
N PRO A 112 11.30 3.49 -5.22
CA PRO A 112 10.42 2.63 -4.42
C PRO A 112 9.06 2.38 -5.08
N LEU A 113 8.59 3.32 -5.91
CA LEU A 113 7.34 3.20 -6.64
C LEU A 113 7.54 2.46 -7.97
N ALA A 114 8.56 2.84 -8.75
CA ALA A 114 8.89 2.21 -10.03
C ALA A 114 9.16 0.72 -9.88
N GLY A 115 9.99 0.32 -8.90
CA GLY A 115 10.31 -1.08 -8.62
C GLY A 115 9.08 -1.93 -8.31
N THR A 116 8.15 -1.36 -7.56
CA THR A 116 6.88 -2.02 -7.20
C THR A 116 5.92 -2.10 -8.39
N MET A 117 5.82 -1.04 -9.20
CA MET A 117 4.91 -0.99 -10.37
C MET A 117 5.32 -1.92 -11.53
N LEU A 118 6.58 -2.36 -11.59
CA LEU A 118 7.04 -3.37 -12.54
C LEU A 118 6.48 -4.78 -12.24
N VAL A 119 5.99 -5.02 -11.03
CA VAL A 119 5.50 -6.32 -10.58
C VAL A 119 3.99 -6.30 -10.40
N VAL A 120 3.31 -7.39 -10.75
CA VAL A 120 1.85 -7.50 -10.56
C VAL A 120 1.53 -7.83 -9.11
N TRP A 121 1.76 -6.86 -8.23
CA TRP A 121 1.56 -6.99 -6.79
C TRP A 121 0.26 -6.35 -6.32
N LYS A 122 -0.36 -7.00 -5.33
CA LYS A 122 -1.55 -6.48 -4.65
C LYS A 122 -1.33 -5.11 -3.99
N ASP A 123 -0.10 -4.77 -3.62
CA ASP A 123 0.27 -3.45 -3.10
C ASP A 123 -0.10 -2.32 -4.06
N VAL A 124 0.18 -2.52 -5.34
CA VAL A 124 -0.13 -1.55 -6.40
C VAL A 124 -1.64 -1.48 -6.62
N ALA A 125 -2.33 -2.62 -6.60
CA ALA A 125 -3.79 -2.66 -6.71
C ALA A 125 -4.47 -1.89 -5.55
N VAL A 126 -4.03 -2.10 -4.30
CA VAL A 126 -4.53 -1.35 -3.13
C VAL A 126 -4.34 0.15 -3.33
N ALA A 127 -3.13 0.58 -3.71
CA ALA A 127 -2.85 1.98 -3.93
C ALA A 127 -3.64 2.57 -5.11
N ALA A 128 -3.84 1.82 -6.19
CA ALA A 128 -4.68 2.23 -7.31
C ALA A 128 -6.13 2.48 -6.88
N PHE A 129 -6.70 1.56 -6.12
CA PHE A 129 -8.06 1.71 -5.58
C PHE A 129 -8.19 2.87 -4.58
N TYR A 130 -7.20 3.06 -3.70
CA TYR A 130 -7.22 4.15 -2.72
C TYR A 130 -7.00 5.51 -3.39
N MET A 131 -6.10 5.58 -4.38
CA MET A 131 -5.89 6.79 -5.19
C MET A 131 -7.16 7.15 -5.97
N LEU A 132 -7.81 6.18 -6.60
CA LEU A 132 -9.07 6.39 -7.33
C LEU A 132 -10.19 6.82 -6.38
N SER A 133 -10.33 6.15 -5.24
CA SER A 133 -11.30 6.52 -4.21
C SER A 133 -11.12 7.96 -3.77
N PHE A 134 -9.90 8.34 -3.43
CA PHE A 134 -9.58 9.70 -3.01
C PHE A 134 -9.77 10.71 -4.14
N ALA A 135 -9.38 10.40 -5.37
CA ALA A 135 -9.61 11.26 -6.54
C ALA A 135 -11.12 11.52 -6.77
N LEU A 136 -11.97 10.50 -6.62
CA LEU A 136 -13.43 10.64 -6.71
C LEU A 136 -13.99 11.51 -5.58
N MET A 137 -13.49 11.37 -4.36
CA MET A 137 -13.89 12.25 -3.25
C MET A 137 -13.41 13.69 -3.45
N PHE A 138 -12.21 13.89 -4.00
CA PHE A 138 -11.72 15.22 -4.38
C PHE A 138 -12.49 15.80 -5.57
N ALA A 139 -13.07 14.96 -6.45
CA ALA A 139 -14.02 15.40 -7.47
C ALA A 139 -15.34 15.83 -6.85
N ALA A 140 -15.85 15.06 -5.89
CA ALA A 140 -17.07 15.38 -5.17
C ALA A 140 -16.96 16.69 -4.37
N SER A 141 -15.80 16.98 -3.77
CA SER A 141 -15.58 18.23 -2.99
C SER A 141 -15.63 19.51 -3.84
N LYS A 142 -15.60 19.38 -5.17
CA LYS A 142 -15.71 20.49 -6.12
C LYS A 142 -17.12 20.68 -6.68
N LEU A 143 -18.04 19.80 -6.31
CA LEU A 143 -19.44 19.86 -6.76
C LEU A 143 -20.32 20.39 -5.65
N GLU A 144 -21.39 21.08 -6.05
CA GLU A 144 -22.50 21.40 -5.15
C GLU A 144 -23.21 20.13 -4.68
N ALA A 145 -23.97 20.24 -3.59
CA ALA A 145 -24.77 19.14 -3.07
C ALA A 145 -25.76 18.65 -4.13
N GLY A 146 -25.78 17.34 -4.38
CA GLY A 146 -26.68 16.73 -5.36
C GLY A 146 -26.33 15.31 -5.74
N ALA A 147 -27.14 14.72 -6.62
CA ALA A 147 -27.02 13.30 -7.02
C ALA A 147 -25.64 12.97 -7.59
N LYS A 148 -25.04 13.87 -8.38
CA LYS A 148 -23.70 13.67 -8.96
C LYS A 148 -22.61 13.62 -7.90
N ARG A 149 -22.65 14.52 -6.90
CA ARG A 149 -21.72 14.51 -5.75
C ARG A 149 -21.84 13.19 -4.99
N ASN A 150 -23.06 12.81 -4.65
CA ASN A 150 -23.34 11.60 -3.87
C ASN A 150 -22.95 10.32 -4.64
N GLY A 151 -23.17 10.29 -5.96
CA GLY A 151 -22.74 9.18 -6.81
C GLY A 151 -21.22 9.02 -6.83
N LEU A 152 -20.45 10.11 -6.90
CA LEU A 152 -18.99 10.05 -6.81
C LEU A 152 -18.50 9.60 -5.43
N LEU A 153 -19.14 10.06 -4.34
CA LEU A 153 -18.81 9.62 -2.99
C LEU A 153 -19.10 8.11 -2.82
N ALA A 154 -20.27 7.64 -3.25
CA ALA A 154 -20.63 6.23 -3.21
C ALA A 154 -19.66 5.36 -4.01
N LEU A 155 -19.32 5.78 -5.24
CA LEU A 155 -18.34 5.08 -6.06
C LEU A 155 -16.94 5.10 -5.42
N GLY A 156 -16.56 6.22 -4.79
CA GLY A 156 -15.34 6.32 -4.01
C GLY A 156 -15.28 5.32 -2.85
N VAL A 157 -16.38 5.14 -2.12
CA VAL A 157 -16.50 4.13 -1.05
C VAL A 157 -16.41 2.71 -1.60
N VAL A 158 -17.01 2.41 -2.76
CA VAL A 158 -16.90 1.10 -3.42
C VAL A 158 -15.44 0.78 -3.77
N PHE A 159 -14.70 1.73 -4.35
CA PHE A 159 -13.28 1.49 -4.63
C PHE A 159 -12.43 1.40 -3.37
N LEU A 160 -12.76 2.16 -2.32
CA LEU A 160 -12.08 2.03 -1.03
C LEU A 160 -12.26 0.62 -0.46
N PHE A 161 -13.47 0.09 -0.53
CA PHE A 161 -13.80 -1.28 -0.17
C PHE A 161 -12.98 -2.30 -0.98
N CYS A 162 -12.89 -2.14 -2.30
CA CYS A 162 -12.05 -3.02 -3.13
C CYS A 162 -10.59 -3.01 -2.64
N GLY A 163 -10.01 -1.85 -2.35
CA GLY A 163 -8.66 -1.78 -1.79
C GLY A 163 -8.54 -2.42 -0.40
N MET A 164 -9.55 -2.27 0.47
CA MET A 164 -9.60 -2.97 1.77
C MET A 164 -9.63 -4.49 1.61
N ALA A 165 -10.35 -4.99 0.61
CA ALA A 165 -10.51 -6.42 0.38
C ALA A 165 -9.20 -7.10 -0.08
N TYR A 166 -8.29 -6.36 -0.72
CA TYR A 166 -6.99 -6.87 -1.18
C TYR A 166 -5.97 -7.15 -0.06
N ARG A 167 -6.01 -6.40 1.05
CA ARG A 167 -5.07 -6.55 2.18
C ARG A 167 -5.71 -6.21 3.53
N PHE A 168 -5.48 -7.06 4.53
CA PHE A 168 -6.03 -6.87 5.89
C PHE A 168 -5.62 -5.54 6.54
N ASN A 169 -4.38 -5.10 6.36
CA ASN A 169 -3.88 -3.85 6.95
C ASN A 169 -4.48 -2.60 6.27
N ALA A 170 -5.04 -2.73 5.06
CA ALA A 170 -5.59 -1.59 4.32
C ALA A 170 -6.76 -0.93 5.06
N ALA A 171 -7.58 -1.71 5.78
CA ALA A 171 -8.74 -1.20 6.52
C ALA A 171 -8.43 0.00 7.44
N SER A 172 -7.26 0.01 8.08
CA SER A 172 -6.85 1.12 8.93
C SER A 172 -6.67 2.43 8.15
N GLY A 173 -6.05 2.38 6.97
CA GLY A 173 -5.86 3.53 6.08
C GLY A 173 -7.17 4.07 5.49
N ALA A 174 -8.20 3.23 5.35
CA ALA A 174 -9.51 3.65 4.84
C ALA A 174 -10.21 4.66 5.76
N LEU A 175 -9.96 4.61 7.07
CA LEU A 175 -10.67 5.44 8.06
C LEU A 175 -10.55 6.94 7.75
N ALA A 176 -9.35 7.43 7.44
CA ALA A 176 -9.14 8.84 7.13
C ALA A 176 -9.90 9.29 5.88
N ILE A 177 -9.96 8.43 4.86
CA ILE A 177 -10.68 8.69 3.60
C ILE A 177 -12.21 8.64 3.85
N LEU A 178 -12.70 7.74 4.68
CA LEU A 178 -14.12 7.70 5.09
C LEU A 178 -14.53 8.94 5.88
N VAL A 179 -13.70 9.39 6.83
CA VAL A 179 -13.95 10.64 7.56
C VAL A 179 -14.09 11.81 6.59
N TYR A 180 -13.24 11.85 5.56
CA TYR A 180 -13.35 12.86 4.50
C TYR A 180 -14.66 12.72 3.70
N ALA A 181 -15.07 11.51 3.33
CA ALA A 181 -16.33 11.28 2.63
C ALA A 181 -17.54 11.81 3.43
N PHE A 182 -17.62 11.51 4.73
CA PHE A 182 -18.70 12.00 5.60
C PHE A 182 -18.63 13.51 5.82
N PHE A 183 -17.42 14.06 5.94
CA PHE A 183 -17.23 15.52 5.97
C PHE A 183 -17.78 16.21 4.72
N LEU A 184 -17.65 15.59 3.53
CA LEU A 184 -18.19 16.12 2.27
C LEU A 184 -19.70 15.91 2.11
N CYS A 185 -20.32 15.01 2.87
CA CYS A 185 -21.77 14.79 2.84
C CYS A 185 -22.54 15.92 3.54
N GLU A 186 -21.96 16.56 4.55
CA GLU A 186 -22.57 17.70 5.24
C GLU A 186 -22.13 19.03 4.66
N ASP A 187 -23.06 19.98 4.51
CA ASP A 187 -22.79 21.32 3.98
C ASP A 187 -22.08 22.25 5.00
N GLY A 188 -21.18 21.70 5.82
CA GLY A 188 -20.16 22.45 6.57
C GLY A 188 -20.62 23.32 7.75
N ARG A 189 -21.83 23.13 8.30
CA ARG A 189 -22.32 23.94 9.43
C ARG A 189 -21.92 23.35 10.79
N GLY A 190 -20.92 23.96 11.44
CA GLY A 190 -20.41 23.61 12.78
C GLY A 190 -19.23 22.64 12.72
N VAL A 191 -18.12 22.93 13.41
CA VAL A 191 -16.82 22.22 13.15
C VAL A 191 -16.44 21.22 14.24
N ARG A 192 -16.74 21.49 15.53
CA ARG A 192 -16.21 20.68 16.65
C ARG A 192 -17.13 19.52 17.06
N THR A 193 -18.42 19.76 17.20
CA THR A 193 -19.45 18.72 17.38
C THR A 193 -19.55 17.82 16.15
N SER A 194 -19.23 18.34 14.97
CA SER A 194 -19.36 17.64 13.70
C SER A 194 -18.20 16.68 13.41
N PHE A 195 -16.97 16.95 13.86
CA PHE A 195 -15.86 16.00 13.65
C PHE A 195 -16.08 14.66 14.34
N VAL A 196 -16.53 14.67 15.61
CA VAL A 196 -16.84 13.43 16.35
C VAL A 196 -17.93 12.64 15.62
N LYS A 197 -18.97 13.33 15.13
CA LYS A 197 -20.02 12.72 14.31
C LYS A 197 -19.45 12.07 13.05
N TYR A 198 -18.64 12.78 12.26
CA TYR A 198 -18.02 12.23 11.05
C TYR A 198 -17.13 11.04 11.36
N PHE A 199 -16.36 11.11 12.44
CA PHE A 199 -15.52 10.00 12.89
C PHE A 199 -16.35 8.77 13.25
N LEU A 200 -17.41 8.93 14.05
CA LEU A 200 -18.29 7.83 14.43
C LEU A 200 -19.02 7.25 13.21
N SER A 201 -19.51 8.08 12.29
CA SER A 201 -20.13 7.60 11.04
C SER A 201 -19.13 6.88 10.14
N ALA A 202 -17.92 7.41 10.00
CA ALA A 202 -16.84 6.77 9.26
C ALA A 202 -16.43 5.43 9.90
N PHE A 203 -16.35 5.38 11.22
CA PHE A 203 -16.04 4.15 11.96
C PHE A 203 -17.15 3.10 11.82
N ALA A 204 -18.42 3.49 11.95
CA ALA A 204 -19.55 2.59 11.71
C ALA A 204 -19.56 2.06 10.26
N CYS A 205 -19.32 2.93 9.28
CA CYS A 205 -19.17 2.54 7.88
C CYS A 205 -17.99 1.59 7.70
N LEU A 206 -16.85 1.86 8.33
CA LEU A 206 -15.67 1.00 8.31
C LEU A 206 -15.98 -0.40 8.84
N LEU A 207 -16.75 -0.54 9.92
CA LEU A 207 -17.17 -1.84 10.46
C LEU A 207 -18.07 -2.61 9.50
N ILE A 208 -18.98 -1.91 8.80
CA ILE A 208 -19.82 -2.53 7.76
C ILE A 208 -18.94 -3.01 6.60
N LEU A 209 -18.05 -2.16 6.09
CA LEU A 209 -17.12 -2.53 5.02
C LEU A 209 -16.20 -3.67 5.45
N PHE A 210 -15.69 -3.65 6.68
CA PHE A 210 -14.87 -4.72 7.22
C PHE A 210 -15.63 -6.05 7.29
N SER A 211 -16.92 -6.01 7.66
CA SER A 211 -17.78 -7.21 7.65
C SER A 211 -17.96 -7.76 6.23
N LEU A 212 -18.14 -6.88 5.23
CA LEU A 212 -18.21 -7.29 3.82
C LEU A 212 -16.86 -7.84 3.33
N VAL A 213 -15.73 -7.23 3.72
CA VAL A 213 -14.38 -7.71 3.43
C VAL A 213 -14.19 -9.11 4.02
N TRP A 214 -14.65 -9.31 5.25
CA TRP A 214 -14.60 -10.62 5.91
C TRP A 214 -15.40 -11.66 5.14
N VAL A 215 -16.62 -11.34 4.69
CA VAL A 215 -17.44 -12.25 3.86
C VAL A 215 -16.72 -12.60 2.56
N ILE A 216 -16.27 -11.60 1.79
CA ILE A 216 -15.59 -11.83 0.50
C ILE A 216 -14.33 -12.69 0.65
N ASN A 217 -13.59 -12.49 1.74
CA ASN A 217 -12.34 -13.20 2.00
C ASN A 217 -12.50 -14.51 2.77
N SER A 218 -13.71 -14.86 3.22
CA SER A 218 -13.97 -16.11 3.96
C SER A 218 -14.75 -17.14 3.16
N PHE A 219 -15.28 -16.76 1.99
CA PHE A 219 -16.15 -17.63 1.19
C PHE A 219 -15.68 -17.72 -0.26
N ARG A 220 -15.84 -18.92 -0.82
CA ARG A 220 -15.67 -19.23 -2.23
C ARG A 220 -16.91 -18.82 -3.01
N PHE A 221 -16.77 -18.05 -4.09
CA PHE A 221 -17.89 -17.69 -4.96
C PHE A 221 -17.79 -18.39 -6.33
N PRO A 222 -18.93 -18.80 -6.93
CA PRO A 222 -20.32 -18.55 -6.49
C PRO A 222 -20.90 -19.56 -5.49
N GLU A 223 -20.18 -20.61 -5.11
CA GLU A 223 -20.76 -21.73 -4.33
C GLU A 223 -21.02 -21.41 -2.85
N PHE A 224 -20.56 -20.26 -2.36
CA PHE A 224 -20.60 -19.83 -0.94
C PHE A 224 -20.02 -20.86 0.03
N VAL A 225 -18.97 -21.58 -0.39
CA VAL A 225 -18.26 -22.55 0.46
C VAL A 225 -17.26 -21.81 1.33
N ARG A 226 -17.25 -22.06 2.65
CA ARG A 226 -16.29 -21.45 3.56
C ARG A 226 -14.87 -21.90 3.20
N LEU A 227 -13.98 -20.93 3.04
CA LEU A 227 -12.56 -21.16 2.74
C LEU A 227 -11.80 -21.62 3.97
N GLU A 228 -10.65 -22.23 3.74
CA GLU A 228 -9.73 -22.60 4.82
C GLU A 228 -9.27 -21.38 5.62
N LYS A 229 -8.93 -21.61 6.90
CA LYS A 229 -8.46 -20.55 7.78
C LYS A 229 -7.12 -20.00 7.28
N ASN A 230 -7.01 -18.67 7.28
CA ASN A 230 -5.75 -18.01 6.97
C ASN A 230 -4.67 -18.35 8.03
N THR A 231 -3.52 -18.83 7.56
CA THR A 231 -2.39 -19.29 8.41
C THR A 231 -1.29 -18.24 8.60
N ASN A 232 -1.41 -17.05 8.02
CA ASN A 232 -0.36 -16.02 8.06
C ASN A 232 -0.08 -15.56 9.50
N MET A 233 -1.13 -15.39 10.31
CA MET A 233 -0.98 -15.04 11.73
C MET A 233 -0.14 -16.08 12.49
N MET A 234 -0.30 -17.37 12.18
CA MET A 234 0.49 -18.44 12.81
C MET A 234 1.97 -18.34 12.44
N SER A 235 2.27 -17.96 11.20
CA SER A 235 3.64 -17.74 10.73
C SER A 235 4.30 -16.55 11.43
N ILE A 236 3.54 -15.46 11.62
CA ILE A 236 3.98 -14.29 12.38
C ILE A 236 4.23 -14.67 13.85
N MET A 237 3.29 -15.36 14.51
CA MET A 237 3.45 -15.81 15.90
C MET A 237 4.68 -16.69 16.08
N ARG A 238 4.95 -17.61 15.15
CA ARG A 238 6.16 -18.45 15.17
C ARG A 238 7.43 -17.61 15.02
N HIS A 239 7.47 -16.66 14.09
CA HIS A 239 8.61 -15.75 13.91
C HIS A 239 8.87 -14.91 15.16
N ASP A 240 7.81 -14.44 15.82
CA ASP A 240 7.90 -13.71 17.08
C ASP A 240 8.51 -14.56 18.18
N LEU A 241 8.11 -15.84 18.29
CA LEU A 241 8.68 -16.74 19.28
C LEU A 241 10.17 -16.96 19.03
N VAL A 242 10.60 -17.09 17.76
CA VAL A 242 12.04 -17.13 17.41
C VAL A 242 12.73 -15.84 17.85
N GLY A 243 12.15 -14.68 17.50
CA GLY A 243 12.70 -13.37 17.83
C GLY A 243 12.79 -13.09 19.32
N ILE A 244 11.71 -13.34 20.07
CA ILE A 244 11.68 -13.24 21.53
C ILE A 244 12.75 -14.15 22.12
N SER A 245 12.92 -15.37 21.60
CA SER A 245 13.96 -16.29 22.07
C SER A 245 15.36 -15.73 21.82
N ALA A 246 15.61 -15.20 20.62
CA ALA A 246 16.89 -14.61 20.24
C ALA A 246 17.29 -13.39 21.10
N PHE A 247 16.32 -12.54 21.47
CA PHE A 247 16.57 -11.33 22.27
C PHE A 247 16.52 -11.56 23.79
N SER A 248 15.82 -12.58 24.26
CA SER A 248 15.71 -12.89 25.71
C SER A 248 16.71 -13.94 26.19
N GLY A 249 17.29 -14.74 25.28
CA GLY A 249 18.12 -15.89 25.64
C GLY A 249 17.35 -17.06 26.26
N LYS A 250 16.02 -17.08 26.14
CA LYS A 250 15.14 -18.16 26.64
C LYS A 250 14.46 -18.87 25.48
N SER A 251 14.25 -20.17 25.58
CA SER A 251 13.58 -20.93 24.52
C SER A 251 12.06 -20.92 24.72
N PHE A 252 11.34 -20.55 23.66
CA PHE A 252 9.88 -20.63 23.59
C PHE A 252 9.37 -21.56 22.48
N LEU A 253 10.27 -22.31 21.83
CA LEU A 253 9.93 -23.21 20.74
C LEU A 253 10.41 -24.61 21.07
N LYS A 254 9.68 -25.60 20.58
CA LYS A 254 9.99 -27.02 20.77
C LYS A 254 10.35 -27.67 19.44
N ASP A 255 11.12 -28.74 19.52
CA ASP A 255 11.37 -29.65 18.41
C ASP A 255 10.24 -30.68 18.25
N ASN A 256 10.38 -31.55 17.24
CA ASN A 256 9.40 -32.61 16.96
C ASN A 256 9.30 -33.66 18.09
N SER A 257 10.27 -33.71 19.01
CA SER A 257 10.25 -34.57 20.20
C SER A 257 9.66 -33.86 21.42
N GLY A 258 9.23 -32.60 21.29
CA GLY A 258 8.66 -31.79 22.36
C GLY A 258 9.71 -31.16 23.29
N LEU A 259 11.00 -31.27 22.98
CA LEU A 259 12.09 -30.69 23.76
C LEU A 259 12.32 -29.23 23.35
N PRO A 260 12.74 -28.35 24.28
CA PRO A 260 13.04 -26.96 23.94
C PRO A 260 14.20 -26.83 22.95
N VAL A 261 14.02 -26.02 21.91
CA VAL A 261 15.09 -25.69 20.96
C VAL A 261 16.06 -24.71 21.61
N ALA A 262 17.37 -24.96 21.53
CA ALA A 262 18.38 -24.09 22.14
C ALA A 262 18.26 -22.62 21.66
N PRO A 263 18.26 -21.61 22.57
CA PRO A 263 18.19 -20.20 22.20
C PRO A 263 19.30 -19.74 21.24
N GLU A 264 20.49 -20.33 21.36
CA GLU A 264 21.64 -20.05 20.48
C GLU A 264 21.35 -20.46 19.04
N TYR A 265 20.66 -21.59 18.85
CA TYR A 265 20.21 -22.03 17.54
C TYR A 265 19.13 -21.09 16.99
N LEU A 266 18.14 -20.71 17.81
CA LEU A 266 17.09 -19.76 17.41
C LEU A 266 17.66 -18.40 17.01
N LYS A 267 18.69 -17.92 17.73
CA LYS A 267 19.41 -16.70 17.39
C LYS A 267 20.19 -16.83 16.08
N LYS A 268 20.79 -17.99 15.80
CA LYS A 268 21.54 -18.27 14.56
C LYS A 268 20.63 -18.20 13.33
N ILE A 269 19.42 -18.72 13.41
CA ILE A 269 18.49 -18.77 12.27
C ILE A 269 17.67 -17.49 12.11
N TYR A 270 17.56 -16.67 13.17
CA TYR A 270 16.75 -15.47 13.18
C TYR A 270 17.20 -14.44 12.14
N ASP A 271 16.24 -13.97 11.34
CA ASP A 271 16.42 -12.86 10.42
C ASP A 271 15.22 -11.89 10.51
N ALA A 272 15.50 -10.62 10.76
CA ALA A 272 14.47 -9.58 10.90
C ALA A 272 13.87 -9.17 9.55
N ARG A 273 14.55 -9.42 8.42
CA ARG A 273 14.09 -9.01 7.09
C ARG A 273 12.87 -9.78 6.65
N HIS A 274 12.77 -11.07 6.98
CA HIS A 274 11.62 -11.87 6.57
C HIS A 274 11.48 -13.16 7.39
N LEU A 275 10.25 -13.47 7.82
CA LEU A 275 9.95 -14.76 8.44
C LEU A 275 10.33 -15.99 7.58
N ASN A 276 10.23 -15.91 6.25
CA ASN A 276 10.58 -17.01 5.36
C ASN A 276 12.09 -17.25 5.33
N ILE A 277 12.90 -16.19 5.46
CA ILE A 277 14.36 -16.33 5.60
C ILE A 277 14.66 -17.05 6.92
N THR A 278 14.00 -16.65 8.01
CA THR A 278 14.15 -17.33 9.31
C THR A 278 13.79 -18.83 9.20
N SER A 279 12.68 -19.15 8.54
CA SER A 279 12.26 -20.54 8.31
C SER A 279 13.25 -21.30 7.42
N ASN A 280 13.76 -20.69 6.36
CA ASN A 280 14.73 -21.32 5.46
C ASN A 280 16.10 -21.54 6.12
N ASN A 281 16.47 -20.69 7.08
CA ASN A 281 17.69 -20.85 7.87
C ASN A 281 17.60 -22.03 8.85
N ASP A 282 16.40 -22.52 9.18
CA ASP A 282 16.18 -23.76 9.96
C ASP A 282 16.40 -25.02 9.09
N VAL A 283 17.60 -25.12 8.49
CA VAL A 283 18.00 -26.22 7.59
C VAL A 283 17.89 -27.58 8.29
N GLU A 284 18.19 -27.61 9.58
CA GLU A 284 18.14 -28.81 10.42
C GLU A 284 16.70 -29.17 10.85
N LYS A 285 15.71 -28.34 10.50
CA LYS A 285 14.28 -28.51 10.83
C LYS A 285 14.05 -28.78 12.32
N ARG A 286 14.76 -28.03 13.17
CA ARG A 286 14.71 -28.22 14.63
C ARG A 286 13.45 -27.68 15.24
N ILE A 287 12.75 -26.74 14.61
CA ILE A 287 11.49 -26.23 15.13
C ILE A 287 10.35 -27.12 14.61
N ALA A 288 9.49 -27.58 15.52
CA ALA A 288 8.35 -28.42 15.18
C ALA A 288 7.49 -27.82 14.06
N SER A 289 6.97 -28.67 13.17
CA SER A 289 6.06 -28.24 12.10
C SER A 289 4.74 -27.72 12.66
N GLU A 290 4.23 -28.38 13.70
CA GLU A 290 3.00 -28.02 14.40
C GLU A 290 3.31 -27.64 15.85
N LEU A 291 2.69 -26.55 16.32
CA LEU A 291 2.85 -26.03 17.68
C LEU A 291 1.46 -25.96 18.34
N ASP A 292 1.18 -26.93 19.21
CA ASP A 292 -0.05 -26.96 19.99
C ASP A 292 -0.15 -25.71 20.86
N GLY A 293 -1.32 -25.05 20.81
CA GLY A 293 -1.56 -23.86 21.61
C GLY A 293 -0.66 -22.67 21.27
N LEU A 294 -0.17 -22.55 20.02
CA LEU A 294 0.73 -21.47 19.58
C LEU A 294 0.31 -20.08 20.05
N THR A 295 -0.98 -19.74 19.92
CA THR A 295 -1.51 -18.43 20.35
C THR A 295 -1.28 -18.19 21.83
N GLN A 296 -1.53 -19.19 22.68
CA GLN A 296 -1.35 -19.07 24.13
C GLN A 296 0.14 -18.97 24.49
N GLN A 297 0.98 -19.79 23.85
CA GLN A 297 2.44 -19.74 24.00
C GLN A 297 3.01 -18.37 23.61
N TRP A 298 2.53 -17.82 22.50
CA TRP A 298 2.89 -16.50 22.00
C TRP A 298 2.51 -15.39 22.97
N LEU A 299 1.25 -15.37 23.43
CA LEU A 299 0.78 -14.39 24.42
C LEU A 299 1.58 -14.47 25.73
N ASP A 300 1.88 -15.68 26.21
CA ASP A 300 2.64 -15.87 27.43
C ASP A 300 4.11 -15.46 27.27
N ALA A 301 4.72 -15.72 26.11
CA ALA A 301 6.07 -15.27 25.79
C ALA A 301 6.17 -13.74 25.78
N ILE A 302 5.18 -13.05 25.17
CA ILE A 302 5.08 -11.58 25.18
C ILE A 302 4.93 -11.06 26.61
N ARG A 303 3.98 -11.59 27.38
CA ARG A 303 3.72 -11.16 28.77
C ARG A 303 4.95 -11.32 29.66
N LYS A 304 5.68 -12.43 29.50
CA LYS A 304 6.88 -12.73 30.29
C LYS A 304 8.14 -11.99 29.82
N ASN A 305 8.18 -11.53 28.56
CA ASN A 305 9.37 -10.89 27.97
C ASN A 305 9.00 -9.70 27.05
N PRO A 306 8.28 -8.68 27.55
CA PRO A 306 7.77 -7.59 26.72
C PRO A 306 8.89 -6.80 26.04
N GLY A 307 10.03 -6.60 26.71
CA GLY A 307 11.19 -5.93 26.13
C GLY A 307 11.82 -6.69 24.96
N ALA A 308 11.88 -8.02 25.02
CA ALA A 308 12.39 -8.84 23.91
C ALA A 308 11.44 -8.82 22.71
N TYR A 309 10.12 -8.86 22.96
CA TYR A 309 9.11 -8.69 21.93
C TYR A 309 9.21 -7.33 21.24
N LEU A 310 9.32 -6.23 22.00
CA LEU A 310 9.47 -4.89 21.43
C LEU A 310 10.77 -4.72 20.64
N LYS A 311 11.89 -5.29 21.09
CA LYS A 311 13.16 -5.31 20.33
C LYS A 311 13.01 -6.04 19.01
N HIS A 312 12.36 -7.21 19.02
CA HIS A 312 12.05 -7.96 17.81
C HIS A 312 11.17 -7.16 16.85
N ARG A 313 10.07 -6.54 17.34
CA ARG A 313 9.18 -5.72 16.52
C ARG A 313 9.86 -4.48 15.96
N PHE A 314 10.70 -3.83 16.76
CA PHE A 314 11.50 -2.70 16.29
C PHE A 314 12.51 -3.13 15.23
N ALA A 315 13.16 -4.30 15.37
CA ALA A 315 14.10 -4.81 14.37
C ALA A 315 13.40 -5.04 13.02
N ILE A 316 12.25 -5.74 13.02
CA ILE A 316 11.50 -5.96 11.77
C ILE A 316 10.96 -4.63 11.22
N PHE A 317 10.41 -3.76 12.06
CA PHE A 317 9.88 -2.48 11.59
C PHE A 317 10.99 -1.58 11.03
N SER A 318 12.22 -1.68 11.55
CA SER A 318 13.38 -0.97 11.01
C SER A 318 13.70 -1.44 9.59
N GLU A 319 13.69 -2.75 9.34
CA GLU A 319 13.78 -3.32 7.98
C GLU A 319 12.62 -2.83 7.11
N TYR A 320 11.39 -2.85 7.64
CA TYR A 320 10.18 -2.44 6.94
C TYR A 320 10.23 -1.00 6.43
N VAL A 321 10.65 -0.03 7.26
CA VAL A 321 10.68 1.39 6.83
C VAL A 321 12.02 1.84 6.27
N GLY A 322 13.02 0.96 6.22
CA GLY A 322 14.38 1.29 5.78
C GLY A 322 15.21 2.07 6.81
N PHE A 323 14.95 1.90 8.11
CA PHE A 323 15.68 2.55 9.22
C PHE A 323 16.90 1.72 9.65
N HIS A 324 17.84 1.54 8.72
CA HIS A 324 19.09 0.80 8.87
C HIS A 324 20.15 1.40 7.93
N ASP A 325 21.35 0.84 7.86
CA ASP A 325 22.46 1.31 7.01
C ASP A 325 22.76 0.39 5.81
N HIS A 326 22.27 -0.85 5.82
CA HIS A 326 22.42 -1.81 4.73
C HIS A 326 21.35 -1.62 3.60
N GLU A 327 21.33 -2.55 2.63
CA GLU A 327 20.43 -2.51 1.46
C GLU A 327 18.95 -2.73 1.83
N VAL A 328 18.07 -1.88 1.31
CA VAL A 328 16.63 -2.05 1.44
C VAL A 328 16.20 -3.37 0.80
N PHE A 329 15.42 -4.13 1.55
CA PHE A 329 15.03 -5.49 1.17
C PHE A 329 13.93 -5.47 0.09
N TYR A 330 14.15 -6.27 -0.96
CA TYR A 330 13.14 -6.63 -1.97
C TYR A 330 12.48 -5.42 -2.67
N VAL A 331 13.32 -4.54 -3.24
CA VAL A 331 12.90 -3.32 -3.95
C VAL A 331 12.11 -3.57 -5.25
N THR A 332 12.31 -4.73 -5.88
CA THR A 332 11.58 -5.20 -7.05
C THR A 332 11.76 -6.72 -7.20
N HIS A 333 11.05 -7.33 -8.16
CA HIS A 333 11.14 -8.75 -8.50
C HIS A 333 11.28 -8.90 -10.01
N PRO A 334 12.50 -8.87 -10.57
CA PRO A 334 12.72 -8.71 -12.01
C PRO A 334 12.59 -10.03 -12.78
N ASN A 335 11.56 -10.83 -12.47
CA ASN A 335 11.30 -12.10 -13.13
C ASN A 335 9.83 -12.56 -12.95
N VAL A 336 9.49 -13.68 -13.57
CA VAL A 336 8.31 -14.48 -13.28
C VAL A 336 8.76 -15.75 -12.57
N ASP A 337 8.24 -15.98 -11.37
CA ASP A 337 8.50 -17.21 -10.61
C ASP A 337 7.99 -18.43 -11.37
N GLN A 338 8.66 -19.57 -11.16
CA GLN A 338 8.28 -20.84 -11.77
C GLN A 338 6.81 -21.15 -11.52
N ASN A 339 6.10 -21.50 -12.59
CA ASN A 339 4.67 -21.76 -12.55
C ASN A 339 4.30 -22.83 -13.56
N LYS A 340 3.23 -23.57 -13.28
CA LYS A 340 2.70 -24.62 -14.15
C LYS A 340 1.98 -24.10 -15.40
N PHE A 341 1.79 -22.79 -15.51
CA PHE A 341 1.11 -22.17 -16.65
C PHE A 341 2.07 -21.78 -17.78
N GLY A 342 3.36 -22.03 -17.62
CA GLY A 342 4.38 -21.70 -18.63
C GLY A 342 4.57 -20.20 -18.86
N ILE A 343 4.09 -19.36 -17.94
CA ILE A 343 4.28 -17.91 -18.04
C ILE A 343 5.74 -17.62 -17.72
N VAL A 344 6.43 -16.99 -18.67
CA VAL A 344 7.81 -16.57 -18.53
C VAL A 344 7.94 -15.10 -18.88
N GLN A 345 8.91 -14.42 -18.28
CA GLN A 345 9.25 -13.07 -18.70
C GLN A 345 9.74 -13.09 -20.15
N LEU A 346 9.24 -12.16 -20.97
CA LEU A 346 9.71 -11.97 -22.34
C LEU A 346 10.88 -10.98 -22.36
N PRO A 347 12.09 -11.41 -22.80
CA PRO A 347 13.26 -10.54 -22.83
C PRO A 347 13.02 -9.31 -23.70
N ASN A 348 13.41 -8.14 -23.21
CA ASN A 348 13.37 -6.89 -23.96
C ASN A 348 14.44 -5.92 -23.48
N ARG A 349 14.72 -4.89 -24.28
CA ARG A 349 15.79 -3.91 -24.00
C ARG A 349 15.46 -2.97 -22.83
N LEU A 350 14.19 -2.82 -22.47
CA LEU A 350 13.77 -1.91 -21.40
C LEU A 350 13.89 -2.54 -20.00
N THR A 351 13.71 -3.87 -19.90
CA THR A 351 13.87 -4.62 -18.64
C THR A 351 15.16 -4.24 -17.90
N PRO A 352 16.37 -4.47 -18.43
CA PRO A 352 17.58 -4.21 -17.68
C PRO A 352 17.72 -2.73 -17.31
N ILE A 353 17.34 -1.81 -18.21
CA ILE A 353 17.43 -0.37 -17.96
C ILE A 353 16.62 0.04 -16.71
N LEU A 354 15.36 -0.40 -16.60
CA LEU A 354 14.52 -0.02 -15.46
C LEU A 354 14.86 -0.81 -14.19
N VAL A 355 15.24 -2.08 -14.32
CA VAL A 355 15.65 -2.89 -13.18
C VAL A 355 16.95 -2.37 -12.59
N ASP A 356 17.97 -2.12 -13.40
CA ASP A 356 19.25 -1.57 -12.96
C ASP A 356 19.07 -0.17 -12.37
N TYR A 357 18.20 0.66 -12.96
CA TYR A 357 17.80 1.93 -12.38
C TYR A 357 17.26 1.76 -10.97
N VAL A 358 16.25 0.92 -10.75
CA VAL A 358 15.66 0.69 -9.42
C VAL A 358 16.70 0.12 -8.44
N VAL A 359 17.42 -0.93 -8.85
CA VAL A 359 18.39 -1.64 -7.99
C VAL A 359 19.55 -0.73 -7.59
N SER A 360 19.92 0.26 -8.41
CA SER A 360 20.98 1.21 -8.07
C SER A 360 20.67 2.08 -6.84
N PHE A 361 19.38 2.20 -6.44
CA PHE A 361 18.96 2.99 -5.28
C PHE A 361 18.80 2.18 -3.99
N LYS A 362 18.99 0.86 -4.00
CA LYS A 362 18.70 0.01 -2.83
C LYS A 362 19.45 0.39 -1.53
N GLN A 363 20.60 1.06 -1.62
CA GLN A 363 21.33 1.59 -0.47
C GLN A 363 21.09 3.10 -0.22
N SER A 364 20.48 3.78 -1.19
CA SER A 364 20.21 5.21 -1.17
C SER A 364 19.13 5.56 -0.15
N PHE A 365 19.21 6.80 0.35
CA PHE A 365 18.15 7.39 1.15
C PHE A 365 16.79 7.42 0.42
N VAL A 366 16.78 7.45 -0.91
CA VAL A 366 15.54 7.49 -1.70
C VAL A 366 14.67 6.25 -1.50
N ASP A 367 15.24 5.05 -1.30
CA ASP A 367 14.44 3.84 -1.06
C ASP A 367 13.97 3.68 0.40
N ARG A 368 14.40 4.58 1.30
CA ARG A 368 14.05 4.51 2.71
C ARG A 368 12.69 5.16 2.96
N ALA A 369 11.66 4.33 3.16
CA ALA A 369 10.28 4.75 3.33
C ALA A 369 10.08 5.82 4.43
N TRP A 370 10.83 5.73 5.55
CA TRP A 370 10.71 6.67 6.67
C TRP A 370 10.95 8.14 6.29
N ILE A 371 11.77 8.41 5.27
CA ILE A 371 12.08 9.78 4.82
C ILE A 371 10.83 10.45 4.26
N TYR A 372 10.05 9.73 3.47
CA TYR A 372 8.81 10.24 2.92
C TYR A 372 7.85 10.63 4.04
N TYR A 373 7.71 9.77 5.06
CA TYR A 373 6.82 10.04 6.20
C TYR A 373 7.26 11.27 6.97
N LEU A 374 8.57 11.41 7.25
CA LEU A 374 9.12 12.58 7.91
C LEU A 374 8.85 13.86 7.10
N ILE A 375 9.17 13.85 5.80
CA ILE A 375 8.93 15.01 4.91
C ILE A 375 7.45 15.34 4.85
N GLY A 376 6.57 14.35 4.74
CA GLY A 376 5.11 14.55 4.72
C GLY A 376 4.58 15.19 6.00
N ILE A 377 5.03 14.71 7.16
CA ILE A 377 4.66 15.27 8.47
C ILE A 377 5.14 16.73 8.58
N LEU A 378 6.41 16.99 8.23
CA LEU A 378 6.97 18.34 8.25
C LEU A 378 6.27 19.27 7.25
N ALA A 379 5.97 18.79 6.05
CA ALA A 379 5.23 19.52 5.04
C ALA A 379 3.83 19.91 5.54
N LEU A 380 3.07 18.98 6.12
CA LEU A 380 1.75 19.29 6.67
C LEU A 380 1.85 20.28 7.84
N ALA A 381 2.80 20.08 8.76
CA ALA A 381 3.04 20.98 9.89
C ALA A 381 3.38 22.41 9.43
N SER A 382 4.16 22.54 8.35
CA SER A 382 4.55 23.84 7.81
C SER A 382 3.35 24.71 7.38
N THR A 383 2.23 24.09 6.97
CA THR A 383 1.01 24.82 6.54
C THR A 383 0.45 25.74 7.63
N PHE A 384 0.65 25.39 8.91
CA PHE A 384 0.23 26.22 10.05
C PHE A 384 1.10 27.46 10.19
N SER A 385 2.43 27.29 10.17
CA SER A 385 3.38 28.40 10.30
C SER A 385 3.24 29.41 9.16
N GLN A 386 2.99 28.93 7.95
CA GLN A 386 2.91 29.76 6.74
C GLN A 386 1.49 30.22 6.40
N LYS A 387 0.49 29.80 7.18
CA LYS A 387 -0.94 30.12 6.98
C LYS A 387 -1.43 29.73 5.57
N ALA A 388 -0.94 28.61 5.03
CA ALA A 388 -1.29 28.08 3.72
C ALA A 388 -2.41 27.04 3.84
N PHE A 389 -3.64 27.50 4.09
CA PHE A 389 -4.75 26.61 4.47
C PHE A 389 -5.50 25.96 3.30
N ARG A 390 -5.29 26.43 2.06
CA ARG A 390 -5.90 25.80 0.88
C ARG A 390 -5.37 24.38 0.71
N TYR A 391 -6.28 23.42 0.49
CA TYR A 391 -6.00 21.98 0.37
C TYR A 391 -5.45 21.27 1.62
N ARG A 392 -5.45 21.93 2.78
CA ARG A 392 -4.92 21.34 4.02
C ARG A 392 -5.69 20.09 4.45
N THR A 393 -7.01 20.06 4.24
CA THR A 393 -7.84 18.90 4.58
C THR A 393 -7.46 17.70 3.73
N GLU A 394 -7.33 17.89 2.42
CA GLU A 394 -6.91 16.88 1.46
C GLU A 394 -5.49 16.36 1.76
N ALA A 395 -4.56 17.27 2.12
CA ALA A 395 -3.22 16.91 2.56
C ALA A 395 -3.24 16.08 3.85
N ALA A 396 -4.04 16.47 4.85
CA ALA A 396 -4.16 15.74 6.11
C ALA A 396 -4.76 14.35 5.88
N VAL A 397 -5.86 14.26 5.13
CA VAL A 397 -6.55 13.00 4.84
C VAL A 397 -5.63 11.97 4.19
N THR A 398 -4.86 12.39 3.18
CA THR A 398 -3.95 11.49 2.46
C THR A 398 -2.75 11.07 3.31
N LEU A 399 -2.18 11.97 4.12
CA LEU A 399 -1.11 11.63 5.07
C LEU A 399 -1.61 10.71 6.18
N PHE A 400 -2.74 11.02 6.81
CA PHE A 400 -3.30 10.17 7.87
C PHE A 400 -3.73 8.81 7.32
N SER A 401 -4.25 8.74 6.09
CA SER A 401 -4.52 7.45 5.43
C SER A 401 -3.25 6.62 5.27
N ALA A 402 -2.15 7.23 4.82
CA ALA A 402 -0.84 6.60 4.69
C ALA A 402 -0.26 6.12 6.04
N LEU A 403 -0.31 6.97 7.07
CA LEU A 403 0.21 6.64 8.40
C LEU A 403 -0.64 5.60 9.12
N LEU A 404 -1.98 5.65 8.98
CA LEU A 404 -2.86 4.63 9.55
C LEU A 404 -2.65 3.28 8.86
N TYR A 405 -2.46 3.25 7.53
CA TYR A 405 -2.10 2.03 6.80
C TYR A 405 -0.80 1.39 7.30
N LEU A 406 0.18 2.22 7.68
CA LEU A 406 1.47 1.81 8.23
C LEU A 406 1.35 1.32 9.69
N ALA A 407 0.55 1.98 10.52
CA ALA A 407 0.47 1.76 11.96
C ALA A 407 0.32 0.30 12.42
N PRO A 408 -0.59 -0.54 11.87
CA PRO A 408 -0.70 -1.92 12.32
C PRO A 408 0.55 -2.75 12.00
N MET A 409 1.32 -2.38 10.96
CA MET A 409 2.48 -3.16 10.51
C MET A 409 3.59 -3.21 11.55
N TYR A 410 3.69 -2.25 12.47
CA TYR A 410 4.61 -2.35 13.60
C TYR A 410 4.38 -3.62 14.44
N PHE A 411 3.13 -4.07 14.57
CA PHE A 411 2.76 -5.20 15.42
C PHE A 411 2.62 -6.53 14.67
N ILE A 412 2.35 -6.49 13.36
CA ILE A 412 1.98 -7.70 12.61
C ILE A 412 2.72 -7.86 11.28
N THR A 413 3.77 -7.08 10.99
CA THR A 413 4.46 -7.23 9.72
C THR A 413 5.28 -8.53 9.66
N PRO A 414 5.17 -9.32 8.57
CA PRO A 414 5.90 -10.57 8.40
C PRO A 414 7.31 -10.40 7.81
N ALA A 415 7.58 -9.26 7.18
CA ALA A 415 8.81 -8.99 6.45
C ALA A 415 9.04 -7.48 6.27
N GLY A 416 10.24 -7.13 5.82
CA GLY A 416 10.70 -5.78 5.49
C GLY A 416 10.62 -5.45 3.99
N ASP A 417 9.79 -6.14 3.21
CA ASP A 417 9.65 -5.87 1.77
C ASP A 417 9.27 -4.40 1.53
N LEU A 418 10.05 -3.68 0.70
CA LEU A 418 9.78 -2.27 0.39
C LEU A 418 8.35 -2.03 -0.13
N ARG A 419 7.83 -2.97 -0.93
CA ARG A 419 6.47 -2.90 -1.51
C ARG A 419 5.35 -2.71 -0.48
N TYR A 420 5.54 -3.15 0.76
CA TYR A 420 4.50 -2.99 1.80
C TYR A 420 4.28 -1.52 2.18
N ASN A 421 5.25 -0.65 1.88
CA ASN A 421 5.15 0.80 2.07
C ASN A 421 4.46 1.52 0.92
N PHE A 422 4.08 0.82 -0.16
CA PHE A 422 3.72 1.45 -1.44
C PHE A 422 2.57 2.46 -1.32
N TRP A 423 1.44 2.08 -0.69
CA TRP A 423 0.35 3.04 -0.46
C TRP A 423 0.78 4.17 0.47
N SER A 424 1.50 3.86 1.56
CA SER A 424 1.93 4.87 2.51
C SER A 424 2.84 5.92 1.86
N ILE A 425 3.75 5.52 0.97
CA ILE A 425 4.58 6.43 0.19
C ILE A 425 3.70 7.23 -0.80
N CYS A 426 2.83 6.57 -1.56
CA CYS A 426 1.91 7.22 -2.50
C CYS A 426 1.07 8.31 -1.82
N GLY A 427 0.36 7.97 -0.73
CA GLY A 427 -0.50 8.90 0.01
C GLY A 427 0.28 10.06 0.62
N THR A 428 1.50 9.81 1.09
CA THR A 428 2.39 10.86 1.61
C THR A 428 2.83 11.83 0.51
N LEU A 429 3.21 11.33 -0.67
CA LEU A 429 3.57 12.17 -1.82
C LEU A 429 2.38 13.02 -2.30
N VAL A 430 1.18 12.45 -2.33
CA VAL A 430 -0.06 13.19 -2.64
C VAL A 430 -0.31 14.29 -1.60
N SER A 431 -0.06 14.02 -0.31
CA SER A 431 -0.15 15.03 0.74
C SER A 431 0.80 16.21 0.49
N ILE A 432 2.07 15.92 0.18
CA ILE A 432 3.09 16.94 -0.15
C ILE A 432 2.65 17.78 -1.36
N VAL A 433 2.05 17.16 -2.37
CA VAL A 433 1.49 17.85 -3.54
C VAL A 433 0.40 18.84 -3.15
N PHE A 434 -0.55 18.44 -2.29
CA PHE A 434 -1.58 19.36 -1.79
C PHE A 434 -1.01 20.51 -0.96
N VAL A 435 -0.04 20.23 -0.10
CA VAL A 435 0.68 21.27 0.67
C VAL A 435 1.32 22.28 -0.28
N GLY A 436 2.07 21.82 -1.29
CA GLY A 436 2.70 22.68 -2.30
C GLY A 436 1.67 23.49 -3.09
N ALA A 437 0.53 22.90 -3.44
CA ALA A 437 -0.56 23.61 -4.11
C ALA A 437 -1.15 24.71 -3.22
N GLY A 438 -1.32 24.44 -1.92
CA GLY A 438 -1.75 25.42 -0.93
C GLY A 438 -0.80 26.61 -0.81
N TYR A 439 0.51 26.36 -0.86
CA TYR A 439 1.54 27.39 -0.87
C TYR A 439 1.46 28.31 -2.09
N VAL A 440 1.37 27.73 -3.28
CA VAL A 440 1.25 28.51 -4.53
C VAL A 440 0.01 29.40 -4.49
N GLU A 441 -1.12 28.87 -4.02
CA GLU A 441 -2.35 29.65 -3.90
C GLU A 441 -2.20 30.82 -2.91
N ARG A 442 -1.57 30.58 -1.76
CA ARG A 442 -1.30 31.63 -0.78
C ARG A 442 -0.44 32.75 -1.36
N LEU A 443 0.60 32.41 -2.13
CA LEU A 443 1.47 33.38 -2.80
C LEU A 443 0.71 34.20 -3.84
N ARG A 444 -0.17 33.57 -4.63
CA ARG A 444 -1.05 34.27 -5.58
C ARG A 444 -1.96 35.28 -4.87
N GLN A 445 -2.59 34.87 -3.78
CA GLN A 445 -3.44 35.76 -2.97
C GLN A 445 -2.66 36.94 -2.40
N LYS A 446 -1.44 36.71 -1.88
CA LYS A 446 -0.58 37.80 -1.39
C LYS A 446 -0.20 38.79 -2.50
N ARG A 447 0.18 38.29 -3.68
CA ARG A 447 0.52 39.14 -4.83
C ARG A 447 -0.69 39.95 -5.32
N ALA A 448 -1.87 39.33 -5.39
CA ALA A 448 -3.09 40.02 -5.77
C ALA A 448 -3.46 41.13 -4.77
N ALA A 449 -3.33 40.87 -3.47
CA ALA A 449 -3.57 41.88 -2.44
C ALA A 449 -2.56 43.04 -2.52
N ALA A 450 -1.29 42.76 -2.81
CA ALA A 450 -0.26 43.79 -2.96
C ALA A 450 -0.40 44.64 -4.25
N LEU A 451 -1.04 44.11 -5.30
CA LEU A 451 -1.34 44.87 -6.53
C LEU A 451 -2.61 45.71 -6.41
N ALA A 452 -3.47 45.40 -5.43
CA ALA A 452 -4.71 46.12 -5.16
C ALA A 452 -4.56 47.23 -4.11
N ALA A 453 -3.45 47.24 -3.37
CA ALA A 453 -3.04 48.30 -2.44
C ALA A 453 -2.06 49.24 -3.13
#